data_AF-A0A538AS80-F1
#
_entry.id   AF-A0A538AS80-F1
#
_cell.length_a   1.000
_cell.length_b   1.000
_cell.length_c   1.000
_cell.angle_alpha   90.00
_cell.angle_beta   90.00
_cell.angle_gamma   90.00
#
_symmetry.space_group_name_H-M   'P 1'
#
loop_
_entity.id
_entity.type
_entity.pdbx_description
1 polymer ?
#
loop_
_entity_poly.entity_id
_entity_poly.type
_entity_poly.pdbx_seq_one_letter_code
_entity_poly.pdbx_strand_id
1 'polypeptide(L)'
;MTTASRPKVRKDLDIVELDDELVLYDPATDEVHYLNATAALVFGLCDGSATVKEIATDIAGAIGVPEKRIERQVRTLLKELREVGLLEGSLELKAAPAAEAAHEHEGKGDEPREHEHDQREQLREQKTENA
;
A
#
# COMPACT_ATOMS: atom_id res chain seq x y z
N MET A 1 24.29 14.01 19.20
CA MET A 1 24.79 13.18 18.08
C MET A 1 23.61 12.38 17.56
N THR A 2 22.98 12.83 16.47
CA THR A 2 21.80 12.17 15.88
C THR A 2 22.26 10.89 15.20
N THR A 3 21.95 9.75 15.81
CA THR A 3 22.26 8.43 15.28
C THR A 3 21.58 8.26 13.92
N ALA A 4 22.38 8.19 12.86
CA ALA A 4 21.87 7.96 11.53
C ALA A 4 21.34 6.52 11.47
N SER A 5 20.01 6.37 11.52
CA SER A 5 19.37 5.05 11.44
C SER A 5 19.53 4.53 10.01
N ARG A 6 20.23 3.40 9.87
CA ARG A 6 20.41 2.66 8.62
C ARG A 6 19.48 1.44 8.66
N PRO A 7 18.25 1.56 8.15
CA PRO A 7 17.31 0.47 8.16
C PRO A 7 17.82 -0.67 7.28
N LYS A 8 17.73 -1.89 7.79
CA LYS A 8 18.09 -3.10 7.06
C LYS A 8 16.94 -4.09 7.13
N VAL A 9 16.41 -4.48 5.98
CA VAL A 9 15.33 -5.47 5.89
C VAL A 9 15.84 -6.88 6.21
N ARG A 10 14.96 -7.71 6.79
CA ARG A 10 15.20 -9.15 6.97
C ARG A 10 15.39 -9.82 5.61
N LYS A 11 16.31 -10.79 5.54
CA LYS A 11 16.63 -11.52 4.29
C LYS A 11 15.88 -12.85 4.15
N ASP A 12 15.17 -13.27 5.18
CA ASP A 12 14.36 -14.49 5.25
C ASP A 12 12.89 -14.22 4.88
N LEU A 13 12.62 -13.11 4.21
CA LEU A 13 11.31 -12.79 3.63
C LEU A 13 11.29 -13.28 2.18
N ASP A 14 10.18 -13.89 1.78
CA ASP A 14 9.93 -14.20 0.38
C ASP A 14 9.31 -12.97 -0.29
N ILE A 15 9.96 -12.48 -1.34
CA ILE A 15 9.64 -11.21 -1.99
C ILE A 15 9.14 -11.49 -3.40
N VAL A 16 7.96 -10.97 -3.73
CA VAL A 16 7.38 -11.05 -5.07
C VAL A 16 7.08 -9.63 -5.56
N GLU A 17 7.67 -9.27 -6.70
CA GLU A 17 7.39 -8.01 -7.39
C GLU A 17 6.16 -8.17 -8.29
N LEU A 18 5.18 -7.27 -8.15
CA LEU A 18 4.01 -7.18 -9.03
C LEU A 18 3.92 -5.76 -9.56
N ASP A 19 4.23 -5.58 -10.85
CA ASP A 19 4.32 -4.28 -11.53
C ASP A 19 5.30 -3.34 -10.82
N ASP A 20 4.78 -2.38 -10.04
CA ASP A 20 5.56 -1.43 -9.24
C ASP A 20 5.44 -1.70 -7.73
N GLU A 21 4.66 -2.71 -7.33
CA GLU A 21 4.32 -3.04 -5.95
C GLU A 21 5.07 -4.29 -5.47
N LEU A 22 5.19 -4.44 -4.16
CA LEU A 22 5.93 -5.53 -3.54
C LEU A 22 5.02 -6.34 -2.61
N VAL A 23 5.02 -7.66 -2.77
CA VAL A 23 4.38 -8.58 -1.85
C VAL A 23 5.45 -9.30 -1.05
N LEU A 24 5.42 -9.12 0.26
CA LEU A 24 6.33 -9.78 1.20
C LEU A 24 5.59 -10.89 1.92
N TYR A 25 6.12 -12.11 1.88
CA TYR A 25 5.67 -13.20 2.72
C TYR A 25 6.68 -13.41 3.85
N ASP A 26 6.18 -13.38 5.09
CA ASP A 26 6.94 -13.68 6.30
C ASP A 26 6.72 -15.14 6.71
N PRO A 27 7.68 -16.05 6.47
CA PRO A 27 7.55 -17.46 6.86
C PRO A 27 7.62 -17.68 8.38
N ALA A 28 8.06 -16.70 9.17
CA ALA A 28 8.15 -16.79 10.62
C ALA A 28 6.82 -16.49 11.32
N THR A 29 5.98 -15.63 10.73
CA THR A 29 4.65 -15.28 11.22
C THR A 29 3.52 -15.88 10.39
N ASP A 30 3.83 -16.42 9.20
CA ASP A 30 2.88 -16.89 8.19
C ASP A 30 1.95 -15.76 7.70
N GLU A 31 2.48 -14.53 7.60
CA GLU A 31 1.75 -13.34 7.17
C GLU A 31 2.22 -12.82 5.80
N VAL A 32 1.30 -12.20 5.07
CA VAL A 32 1.59 -11.54 3.78
C VAL A 32 1.38 -10.04 3.95
N HIS A 33 2.38 -9.25 3.56
CA HIS A 33 2.34 -7.79 3.58
C HIS A 33 2.39 -7.25 2.15
N TYR A 34 1.45 -6.36 1.84
CA TYR A 34 1.41 -5.64 0.57
C TYR A 34 2.07 -4.28 0.71
N LEU A 35 3.02 -3.98 -0.16
CA LEU A 35 3.69 -2.69 -0.25
C LEU A 35 3.29 -2.01 -1.55
N ASN A 36 2.76 -0.81 -1.43
CA ASN A 36 2.51 0.04 -2.59
C ASN A 36 3.82 0.46 -3.28
N ALA A 37 3.72 1.07 -4.46
CA ALA A 37 4.89 1.44 -5.25
C ALA A 37 5.90 2.35 -4.53
N THR A 38 5.42 3.28 -3.71
CA THR A 38 6.32 4.14 -2.93
C THR A 38 7.03 3.34 -1.84
N ALA A 39 6.30 2.44 -1.18
CA ALA A 39 6.84 1.61 -0.12
C ALA A 39 7.83 0.57 -0.65
N ALA A 40 7.57 0.03 -1.85
CA ALA A 40 8.47 -0.86 -2.57
C ALA A 40 9.83 -0.19 -2.87
N LEU A 41 9.80 1.05 -3.38
CA LEU A 41 11.00 1.84 -3.62
C LEU A 41 11.82 2.07 -2.35
N VAL A 42 11.16 2.46 -1.25
CA VAL A 42 11.83 2.66 0.04
C VAL A 42 12.41 1.34 0.56
N PHE A 43 11.64 0.26 0.45
CA PHE A 43 12.04 -1.08 0.89
C PHE A 43 13.30 -1.55 0.15
N GLY A 44 13.39 -1.37 -1.16
CA GLY A 44 14.58 -1.71 -1.95
C GLY A 44 15.83 -0.91 -1.57
N LEU A 45 15.67 0.29 -1.00
CA LEU A 45 16.78 1.12 -0.52
C LEU A 45 17.15 0.83 0.95
N CYS A 46 16.39 0.00 1.66
CA CYS A 46 16.63 -0.37 3.06
C CYS A 46 17.56 -1.58 3.20
N ASP A 47 18.74 -1.51 2.59
CA ASP A 47 19.76 -2.58 2.63
C ASP A 47 20.77 -2.44 3.80
N GLY A 48 20.65 -1.36 4.59
CA GLY A 48 21.57 -1.00 5.67
C GLY A 48 22.77 -0.14 5.25
N SER A 49 22.88 0.24 3.97
CA SER A 49 23.94 1.09 3.44
C SER A 49 23.62 2.59 3.57
N ALA A 50 22.37 2.96 3.28
CA ALA A 50 21.90 4.34 3.26
C ALA A 50 21.15 4.73 4.55
N THR A 51 21.23 6.00 4.91
CA THR A 51 20.47 6.59 6.00
C THR A 51 19.10 7.07 5.52
N VAL A 52 18.13 7.20 6.42
CA VAL A 52 16.78 7.72 6.11
C VAL A 52 16.80 9.00 5.26
N LYS A 53 17.76 9.90 5.53
CA LYS A 53 17.89 11.17 4.82
C LYS A 53 18.44 10.98 3.40
N GLU A 54 19.42 10.11 3.22
CA GLU A 54 19.98 9.77 1.89
C GLU A 54 18.90 9.11 1.03
N ILE A 55 18.19 8.12 1.58
CA ILE A 55 17.05 7.46 0.94
C ILE A 55 16.00 8.50 0.51
N ALA A 56 15.63 9.43 1.40
CA ALA A 56 14.65 10.46 1.09
C ALA A 56 15.12 11.42 -0.01
N THR A 57 16.40 11.74 -0.03
CA THR A 57 17.01 12.63 -1.04
C THR A 57 17.02 11.95 -2.41
N ASP A 58 17.42 10.69 -2.47
CA ASP A 58 17.51 9.92 -3.71
C ASP A 58 16.13 9.73 -4.34
N ILE A 59 15.14 9.34 -3.53
CA ILE A 59 13.75 9.20 -4.00
C ILE A 59 13.20 10.56 -4.44
N ALA A 60 13.38 11.62 -3.62
CA ALA A 60 12.90 12.96 -3.96
C ALA A 60 13.45 13.47 -5.30
N GLY A 61 14.73 13.19 -5.58
CA GLY A 61 15.37 13.51 -6.86
C GLY A 61 14.81 12.69 -8.02
N ALA A 62 14.52 11.41 -7.81
CA ALA A 62 14.01 10.52 -8.85
C ALA A 62 12.57 10.85 -9.27
N ILE A 63 11.68 11.16 -8.32
CA ILE A 63 10.24 11.38 -8.60
C ILE A 63 9.82 12.86 -8.60
N GLY A 64 10.73 13.79 -8.27
CA GLY A 64 10.47 15.23 -8.30
C GLY A 64 9.56 15.73 -7.17
N VAL A 65 9.51 15.03 -6.03
CA VAL A 65 8.67 15.37 -4.87
C VAL A 65 9.53 15.99 -3.76
N PRO A 66 9.02 16.93 -2.93
CA PRO A 66 9.83 17.55 -1.87
C PRO A 66 10.41 16.53 -0.88
N GLU A 67 11.72 16.62 -0.61
CA GLU A 67 12.47 15.76 0.34
C GLU A 67 11.74 15.61 1.68
N LYS A 68 11.24 16.71 2.26
CA LYS A 68 10.51 16.68 3.54
C LYS A 68 9.25 15.81 3.52
N ARG A 69 8.58 15.70 2.37
CA ARG A 69 7.40 14.83 2.22
C ARG A 69 7.84 13.38 2.20
N ILE A 70 8.88 13.08 1.42
CA ILE A 70 9.46 11.75 1.31
C ILE A 70 10.04 11.29 2.65
N GLU A 71 10.81 12.13 3.33
CA GLU A 71 11.37 11.83 4.64
C GLU A 71 10.28 11.43 5.65
N ARG A 72 9.15 12.15 5.65
CA ARG A 72 8.00 11.78 6.49
C ARG A 72 7.42 10.41 6.11
N GLN A 73 7.25 10.14 4.81
CA GLN A 73 6.73 8.86 4.31
C GLN A 73 7.67 7.70 4.65
N VAL A 74 8.97 7.86 4.41
CA VAL A 74 10.02 6.88 4.77
C VAL A 74 10.00 6.61 6.27
N ARG A 75 9.92 7.65 7.11
CA ARG A 75 9.87 7.49 8.57
C ARG A 75 8.62 6.76 9.04
N THR A 76 7.46 7.02 8.44
CA THR A 76 6.22 6.30 8.76
C THR A 76 6.35 4.83 8.36
N LEU A 77 6.79 4.55 7.14
CA LEU A 77 6.97 3.18 6.66
C LEU A 77 7.97 2.39 7.51
N LEU A 78 9.11 2.99 7.86
CA LEU A 78 10.11 2.33 8.72
C LEU A 78 9.58 2.05 10.13
N LYS A 79 8.62 2.84 10.60
CA LYS A 79 7.95 2.58 11.88
C LYS A 79 7.05 1.36 11.73
N GLU A 80 6.23 1.30 10.69
CA GLU A 80 5.33 0.17 10.41
C GLU A 80 6.13 -1.12 10.21
N LEU A 81 7.16 -1.11 9.36
CA LEU A 81 8.06 -2.26 9.13
C LEU A 81 8.74 -2.76 10.41
N ARG A 82 9.02 -1.85 11.36
CA ARG A 82 9.57 -2.22 12.68
C ARG A 82 8.51 -2.85 13.57
N GLU A 83 7.28 -2.31 13.56
CA GLU A 83 6.15 -2.83 14.34
C GLU A 83 5.75 -4.24 13.90
N VAL A 84 5.83 -4.54 12.60
CA VAL A 84 5.58 -5.90 12.08
C VAL A 84 6.82 -6.81 12.09
N GLY A 85 7.99 -6.34 12.52
CA GLY A 85 9.18 -7.18 12.68
C GLY A 85 9.92 -7.53 11.38
N LEU A 86 9.74 -6.75 10.31
CA LEU A 86 10.37 -6.96 9.01
C LEU A 86 11.80 -6.37 8.88
N LEU A 87 12.29 -5.64 9.89
CA LEU A 87 13.64 -5.09 9.92
C LEU A 87 14.57 -5.88 10.85
N GLU A 88 15.84 -6.04 10.44
CA GLU A 88 16.90 -6.58 11.30
C GLU A 88 17.08 -5.69 12.55
N GLY A 89 17.11 -6.31 13.73
CA GLY A 89 17.23 -5.60 15.01
C GLY A 89 15.91 -5.20 15.68
N SER A 90 14.76 -5.53 15.08
CA SER A 90 13.41 -5.32 15.66
C SER A 90 13.00 -6.39 16.69
N LEU A 91 13.91 -7.31 17.03
CA LEU A 91 13.64 -8.59 17.72
C LEU A 91 13.13 -8.50 19.17
N GLU A 92 12.80 -7.32 19.69
CA GLU A 92 12.37 -7.16 21.10
C GLU A 92 10.91 -6.74 21.30
N LEU A 93 10.09 -6.56 20.25
CA LEU A 93 8.67 -6.19 20.43
C LEU A 93 7.73 -7.12 19.65
N LYS A 94 7.48 -8.32 20.17
CA LYS A 94 6.45 -9.21 19.64
C LYS A 94 5.12 -8.97 20.36
N ALA A 95 4.09 -8.45 19.66
CA ALA A 95 2.69 -8.95 19.66
C ALA A 95 1.64 -7.93 19.11
N ALA A 96 0.83 -8.42 18.14
CA ALA A 96 -0.52 -7.99 17.72
C ALA A 96 -0.66 -7.03 16.50
N PRO A 97 -1.72 -7.20 15.68
CA PRO A 97 -1.67 -7.09 14.22
C PRO A 97 -2.01 -5.69 13.71
N ALA A 98 -1.25 -5.21 12.72
CA ALA A 98 -1.48 -3.96 12.00
C ALA A 98 -2.00 -4.21 10.57
N ALA A 99 -2.78 -5.28 10.36
CA ALA A 99 -3.42 -5.60 9.10
C ALA A 99 -4.88 -5.08 9.06
N GLU A 100 -5.06 -3.77 9.23
CA GLU A 100 -6.31 -3.07 8.92
C GLU A 100 -6.00 -1.71 8.25
N ALA A 101 -5.18 -1.69 7.20
CA ALA A 101 -5.06 -0.52 6.32
C ALA A 101 -4.35 -0.88 5.00
N ALA A 102 -5.12 -1.31 4.00
CA ALA A 102 -4.92 -0.98 2.56
C ALA A 102 -5.58 -2.04 1.66
N HIS A 103 -6.92 -2.06 1.61
CA HIS A 103 -7.62 -2.51 0.42
C HIS A 103 -8.98 -1.80 0.35
N GLU A 104 -8.94 -0.49 0.14
CA GLU A 104 -10.01 0.15 -0.62
C GLU A 104 -9.74 -0.21 -2.08
N HIS A 105 -10.29 -1.35 -2.47
CA HIS A 105 -10.46 -1.72 -3.85
C HIS A 105 -11.42 -0.68 -4.46
N GLU A 106 -10.89 0.42 -5.01
CA GLU A 106 -11.64 1.30 -5.89
C GLU A 106 -11.97 0.51 -7.16
N GLY A 107 -13.01 -0.31 -7.07
CA GLY A 107 -13.77 -0.75 -8.23
C GLY A 107 -14.47 0.47 -8.82
N LYS A 108 -13.75 1.26 -9.62
CA LYS A 108 -14.39 2.07 -10.66
C LYS A 108 -14.98 1.09 -11.66
N GLY A 109 -16.21 0.65 -11.39
CA GLY A 109 -17.06 0.08 -12.41
C GLY A 109 -17.27 1.13 -13.48
N ASP A 110 -16.75 0.86 -14.67
CA ASP A 110 -17.14 1.50 -15.91
C ASP A 110 -18.67 1.65 -15.98
N GLU A 111 -19.17 2.87 -15.81
CA GLU A 111 -20.40 3.25 -16.51
C GLU A 111 -20.07 3.39 -17.98
N PRO A 112 -20.77 2.64 -18.85
CA PRO A 112 -21.44 3.37 -19.91
C PRO A 112 -22.82 2.83 -20.28
N ARG A 113 -23.72 3.81 -20.42
CA ARG A 113 -24.80 3.92 -21.42
C ARG A 113 -26.19 3.42 -21.02
N GLU A 114 -26.98 4.42 -20.64
CA GLU A 114 -28.41 4.56 -20.92
C GLU A 114 -28.80 3.93 -22.27
N HIS A 115 -29.66 2.91 -22.23
CA HIS A 115 -30.44 2.46 -23.37
C HIS A 115 -31.88 2.22 -22.92
N GLU A 116 -32.67 3.29 -23.03
CA GLU A 116 -34.02 3.34 -23.57
C GLU A 116 -34.71 1.97 -23.84
N HIS A 117 -35.68 1.61 -23.00
CA HIS A 117 -36.87 0.84 -23.41
C HIS A 117 -37.96 0.97 -22.31
N ASP A 118 -38.84 1.98 -22.37
CA ASP A 118 -40.03 2.08 -23.23
C ASP A 118 -41.26 1.28 -22.71
N GLN A 119 -42.24 2.05 -22.23
CA GLN A 119 -43.70 1.85 -22.38
C GLN A 119 -44.46 0.66 -21.75
N ARG A 120 -43.92 -0.11 -20.79
CA ARG A 120 -44.72 -1.21 -20.20
C ARG A 120 -45.69 -0.85 -19.07
N GLU A 121 -45.54 0.28 -18.39
CA GLU A 121 -46.43 0.63 -17.27
C GLU A 121 -47.69 1.41 -17.66
N GLN A 122 -47.68 2.18 -18.75
CA GLN A 122 -48.86 2.99 -19.13
C GLN A 122 -50.05 2.16 -19.66
N LEU A 123 -49.83 0.91 -20.09
CA LEU A 123 -50.92 0.06 -20.63
C LEU A 123 -51.78 -0.60 -19.54
N ARG A 124 -51.32 -0.65 -18.27
CA ARG A 124 -52.12 -1.26 -17.19
C ARG A 124 -53.17 -0.32 -16.61
N GLU A 125 -52.93 0.98 -16.59
CA GLU A 125 -53.86 1.93 -15.98
C GLU A 125 -55.07 2.22 -16.87
N GLN A 126 -54.91 2.19 -18.20
CA GLN A 126 -56.01 2.52 -19.12
C GLN A 126 -57.06 1.41 -19.29
N LYS A 127 -56.78 0.18 -18.82
CA LYS A 127 -57.66 -0.98 -19.00
C LYS A 127 -58.73 -1.15 -17.92
N THR A 128 -58.73 -0.30 -16.89
CA THR A 128 -59.69 -0.40 -15.77
C THR A 128 -60.80 0.66 -15.84
N GLU A 129 -60.69 1.65 -16.73
CA GLU A 129 -61.68 2.74 -16.86
C GLU A 129 -62.74 2.48 -17.94
N ASN A 130 -62.69 1.35 -18.65
CA ASN A 130 -63.60 1.04 -19.77
C ASN A 130 -64.32 -0.32 -19.63
N ALA A 131 -64.55 -0.78 -18.40
CA ALA A 131 -65.36 -1.96 -18.09
C ALA A 131 -66.48 -1.61 -17.09
#